data_AF-A0A2Z5ZPE5-F1
#
_entry.id   AF-A0A2Z5ZPE5-F1
#
_cell.length_a   1.000
_cell.length_b   1.000
_cell.length_c   1.000
_cell.angle_alpha   90.00
_cell.angle_beta   90.00
_cell.angle_gamma   90.00
#
_symmetry.space_group_name_H-M   'P 1'
#
loop_
_entity.id
_entity.type
_entity.pdbx_description
1 polymer ?
#
loop_
_entity_poly.entity_id
_entity_poly.type
_entity_poly.pdbx_seq_one_letter_code
_entity_poly.pdbx_strand_id
1 'polypeptide(L)'
;VTEGDTIEFTLVNEESNKNSHSMDLHAARVDVVKDFDSVKPGETKKFTFTADPMIQHIARGMYGVIIVDPKDANALPKADREYVLIQAEHYENPDDKTAMMKNQWTNAIFNGGVFKYDPVHDPEATLWLQAKPGERVRIYF
;
A
#
# COMPACT_ATOMS: atom_id res chain seq x y z
N VAL A 1 -13.43 -3.11 -5.32
CA VAL A 1 -13.98 -3.41 -6.67
C VAL A 1 -14.50 -4.84 -6.65
N THR A 2 -15.33 -5.24 -7.60
CA THR A 2 -15.80 -6.63 -7.68
C THR A 2 -14.96 -7.40 -8.69
N GLU A 3 -14.80 -8.70 -8.46
CA GLU A 3 -14.24 -9.62 -9.42
C GLU A 3 -14.95 -9.49 -10.79
N GLY A 4 -14.14 -9.20 -11.81
CA GLY A 4 -14.60 -9.01 -13.19
C GLY A 4 -14.92 -7.55 -13.57
N ASP A 5 -14.82 -6.60 -12.65
CA ASP A 5 -14.92 -5.17 -12.97
C ASP A 5 -13.74 -4.73 -13.85
N THR A 6 -14.01 -3.79 -14.76
CA THR A 6 -12.97 -3.07 -15.50
C THR A 6 -12.59 -1.81 -14.73
N ILE A 7 -11.30 -1.64 -14.45
CA ILE A 7 -10.78 -0.49 -13.70
C ILE A 7 -10.10 0.47 -14.67
N GLU A 8 -10.65 1.66 -14.83
CA GLU A 8 -9.97 2.77 -15.50
C GLU A 8 -9.21 3.60 -14.46
N PHE A 9 -7.88 3.44 -14.43
CA PHE A 9 -7.00 4.12 -13.48
C PHE A 9 -6.27 5.31 -14.13
N THR A 10 -5.98 6.34 -13.34
CA THR A 10 -5.17 7.50 -13.75
C THR A 10 -4.26 7.89 -12.60
N LEU A 11 -2.96 7.96 -12.85
CA LEU A 11 -1.97 8.53 -11.95
C LEU A 11 -1.62 9.96 -12.40
N VAL A 12 -1.69 10.89 -11.47
CA VAL A 12 -1.23 12.28 -11.64
C VAL A 12 -0.01 12.46 -10.75
N ASN A 13 1.12 12.85 -11.32
CA ASN A 13 2.30 13.21 -10.55
C ASN A 13 2.35 14.74 -10.42
N GLU A 14 2.17 15.26 -9.21
CA GLU A 14 2.17 16.72 -8.98
C GLU A 14 3.47 17.39 -9.43
N GLU A 15 3.38 18.60 -9.98
CA GLU A 15 4.53 19.38 -10.45
C GLU A 15 5.56 19.67 -9.34
N SER A 16 5.09 19.72 -8.09
CA SER A 16 5.92 19.95 -6.91
C SER A 16 6.91 18.79 -6.64
N ASN A 17 6.59 17.58 -7.09
CA ASN A 17 7.38 16.38 -6.83
C ASN A 17 8.76 16.45 -7.49
N LYS A 18 9.71 15.72 -6.90
CA LYS A 18 11.12 15.70 -7.34
C LYS A 18 11.52 14.40 -8.03
N ASN A 19 10.65 13.40 -7.99
CA ASN A 19 10.88 12.08 -8.55
C ASN A 19 9.77 11.72 -9.52
N SER A 20 10.10 10.85 -10.46
CA SER A 20 9.08 10.20 -11.27
C SER A 20 8.43 9.09 -10.44
N HIS A 21 7.15 8.81 -10.69
CA HIS A 21 6.34 7.88 -9.89
C HIS A 21 5.50 6.98 -10.78
N SER A 22 5.43 5.70 -10.47
CA SER A 22 4.58 4.72 -11.15
C SER A 22 3.52 4.14 -10.21
N MET A 23 2.63 3.31 -10.76
CA MET A 23 1.68 2.49 -9.99
C MET A 23 1.73 1.05 -10.51
N ASP A 24 2.06 0.11 -9.63
CA ASP A 24 1.94 -1.33 -9.87
C ASP A 24 0.75 -1.86 -9.07
N LEU A 25 -0.21 -2.49 -9.75
CA LEU A 25 -1.36 -3.13 -9.12
C LEU A 25 -1.21 -4.64 -9.24
N HIS A 26 -1.00 -5.34 -8.13
CA HIS A 26 -0.91 -6.81 -8.12
C HIS A 26 -2.20 -7.51 -8.61
N ALA A 27 -3.35 -6.81 -8.58
CA ALA A 27 -4.61 -7.30 -9.13
C ALA A 27 -4.70 -7.17 -10.66
N ALA A 28 -3.80 -6.40 -11.28
CA ALA A 28 -3.78 -6.19 -12.72
C ALA A 28 -2.94 -7.27 -13.43
N ARG A 29 -3.43 -7.74 -14.57
CA ARG A 29 -2.69 -8.61 -15.50
C ARG A 29 -2.44 -7.81 -16.77
N VAL A 30 -1.42 -6.99 -16.72
CA VAL A 30 -1.09 -5.98 -17.74
C VAL A 30 0.36 -6.12 -18.18
N ASP A 31 0.78 -5.40 -19.21
CA ASP A 31 2.15 -5.43 -19.66
C ASP A 31 2.99 -4.55 -18.73
N VAL A 32 3.93 -5.15 -18.00
CA VAL A 32 4.78 -4.44 -17.03
C VAL A 32 5.58 -3.31 -17.67
N VAL A 33 6.05 -3.52 -18.91
CA VAL A 33 6.81 -2.51 -19.63
C VAL A 33 5.85 -1.40 -19.98
N LYS A 34 4.64 -1.74 -20.46
CA LYS A 34 3.69 -0.77 -21.00
C LYS A 34 2.83 -0.02 -20.01
N ASP A 35 2.46 -0.60 -18.88
CA ASP A 35 1.37 -0.10 -18.05
C ASP A 35 1.84 0.40 -16.67
N PHE A 36 3.05 0.03 -16.23
CA PHE A 36 3.62 0.44 -14.93
C PHE A 36 4.67 1.55 -15.03
N ASP A 37 4.53 2.48 -15.98
CA ASP A 37 5.51 3.55 -16.17
C ASP A 37 5.57 4.60 -15.07
N SER A 38 6.75 5.16 -14.85
CA SER A 38 6.85 6.40 -14.13
C SER A 38 6.36 7.59 -14.93
N VAL A 39 5.45 8.28 -14.27
CA VAL A 39 4.95 9.60 -14.62
C VAL A 39 5.92 10.62 -14.04
N LYS A 40 6.40 11.58 -14.84
CA LYS A 40 7.25 12.67 -14.33
C LYS A 40 6.41 13.73 -13.60
N PRO A 41 7.01 14.55 -12.72
CA PRO A 41 6.30 15.67 -12.10
C PRO A 41 5.63 16.57 -13.15
N GLY A 42 4.35 16.89 -12.93
CA GLY A 42 3.51 17.67 -13.84
C GLY A 42 2.83 16.87 -14.95
N GLU A 43 3.10 15.58 -15.07
CA GLU A 43 2.49 14.72 -16.09
C GLU A 43 1.31 13.90 -15.55
N THR A 44 0.41 13.52 -16.46
CA THR A 44 -0.66 12.52 -16.25
C THR A 44 -0.49 11.47 -17.34
N LYS A 45 -0.48 10.19 -16.98
CA LYS A 45 -0.09 9.15 -17.94
C LYS A 45 -0.91 7.87 -17.84
N LYS A 46 -0.87 7.12 -18.95
CA LYS A 46 -1.37 5.74 -19.12
C LYS A 46 -0.32 4.84 -19.81
N PHE A 47 1.00 4.84 -19.50
CA PHE A 47 2.01 4.17 -20.39
C PHE A 47 3.26 3.59 -19.69
N THR A 48 4.45 3.53 -20.38
CA THR A 48 5.61 2.53 -20.41
C THR A 48 7.10 3.00 -20.08
N PHE A 49 7.92 2.40 -19.16
CA PHE A 49 9.39 2.74 -18.92
C PHE A 49 10.34 1.76 -18.14
N THR A 50 11.57 2.26 -17.85
CA THR A 50 12.68 1.77 -17.00
C THR A 50 12.66 2.28 -15.54
N ALA A 51 12.66 1.36 -14.56
CA ALA A 51 12.47 1.66 -13.13
C ALA A 51 13.74 2.05 -12.33
N ASP A 52 13.59 3.05 -11.45
CA ASP A 52 14.43 3.29 -10.27
C ASP A 52 14.26 2.16 -9.23
N PRO A 53 15.13 2.00 -8.20
CA PRO A 53 15.00 0.90 -7.26
C PRO A 53 13.69 0.96 -6.47
N MET A 54 12.76 0.05 -6.82
CA MET A 54 11.42 -0.10 -6.23
C MET A 54 11.44 -0.10 -4.69
N ILE A 55 12.47 -0.69 -4.09
CA ILE A 55 12.66 -0.77 -2.64
C ILE A 55 12.59 0.60 -1.96
N GLN A 56 13.13 1.66 -2.57
CA GLN A 56 13.13 2.98 -1.96
C GLN A 56 11.74 3.62 -2.01
N HIS A 57 10.99 3.42 -3.10
CA HIS A 57 9.64 3.96 -3.24
C HIS A 57 8.68 3.35 -2.22
N ILE A 58 8.73 2.02 -2.06
CA ILE A 58 7.93 1.30 -1.06
C ILE A 58 8.34 1.72 0.36
N ALA A 59 9.65 1.73 0.67
CA ALA A 59 10.15 2.13 1.99
C ALA A 59 9.77 3.58 2.39
N ARG A 60 9.57 4.46 1.40
CA ARG A 60 9.09 5.84 1.59
C ARG A 60 7.58 5.98 1.73
N GLY A 61 6.82 4.89 1.66
CA GLY A 61 5.38 4.89 1.89
C GLY A 61 4.51 4.77 0.64
N MET A 62 5.09 4.54 -0.55
CA MET A 62 4.30 4.36 -1.78
C MET A 62 3.74 2.92 -1.87
N TYR A 63 2.85 2.57 -0.95
CA TYR A 63 2.15 1.29 -0.92
C TYR A 63 0.69 1.48 -0.53
N GLY A 64 -0.13 0.47 -0.83
CA GLY A 64 -1.56 0.48 -0.51
C GLY A 64 -2.17 -0.90 -0.74
N VAL A 65 -3.49 -0.98 -0.64
CA VAL A 65 -4.25 -2.21 -0.89
C VAL A 65 -5.37 -1.96 -1.89
N ILE A 66 -5.60 -2.92 -2.78
CA ILE A 66 -6.81 -3.03 -3.57
C ILE A 66 -7.59 -4.26 -3.11
N ILE A 67 -8.83 -4.06 -2.67
CA ILE A 67 -9.74 -5.15 -2.30
C ILE A 67 -10.60 -5.47 -3.52
N VAL A 68 -10.51 -6.71 -3.99
CA VAL A 68 -11.33 -7.27 -5.07
C VAL A 68 -12.30 -8.28 -4.45
N ASP A 69 -13.52 -7.83 -4.21
CA ASP A 69 -14.57 -8.65 -3.62
C ASP A 69 -14.99 -9.76 -4.61
N PRO A 70 -15.20 -11.00 -4.14
CA PRO A 70 -15.70 -12.07 -5.01
C PRO A 70 -17.02 -11.68 -5.67
N LYS A 71 -17.21 -12.11 -6.92
CA LYS A 71 -18.47 -11.85 -7.64
C LYS A 71 -19.65 -12.59 -7.02
N ASP A 72 -19.40 -13.79 -6.50
CA ASP A 72 -20.36 -14.50 -5.66
C ASP A 72 -20.32 -13.93 -4.23
N ALA A 73 -21.38 -13.20 -3.86
CA ALA A 73 -21.53 -12.59 -2.54
C ALA A 73 -21.56 -13.61 -1.38
N ASN A 74 -21.77 -14.90 -1.66
CA ASN A 74 -21.74 -15.96 -0.65
C ASN A 74 -20.41 -16.72 -0.62
N ALA A 75 -19.44 -16.36 -1.47
CA ALA A 75 -18.13 -17.01 -1.50
C ALA A 75 -17.36 -16.86 -0.18
N LEU A 76 -17.66 -15.79 0.57
CA LEU A 76 -17.10 -15.57 1.91
C LEU A 76 -18.24 -15.42 2.92
N PRO A 77 -18.09 -15.95 4.14
CA PRO A 77 -19.04 -15.68 5.22
C PRO A 77 -19.06 -14.18 5.52
N LYS A 78 -20.24 -13.62 5.74
CA LYS A 78 -20.43 -12.19 6.06
C LYS A 78 -19.52 -11.76 7.21
N ALA A 79 -18.75 -10.70 6.99
CA ALA A 79 -18.00 -10.02 8.04
C ALA A 79 -18.90 -8.98 8.72
N ASP A 80 -18.74 -8.83 10.03
CA ASP A 80 -19.38 -7.77 10.82
C ASP A 80 -18.49 -6.52 10.91
N ARG A 81 -17.16 -6.72 10.81
CA ARG A 81 -16.12 -5.68 10.80
C ARG A 81 -15.05 -6.03 9.79
N GLU A 82 -14.46 -5.01 9.18
CA GLU A 82 -13.36 -5.16 8.24
C GLU A 82 -12.26 -4.14 8.56
N TYR A 83 -11.00 -4.60 8.54
CA TYR A 83 -9.83 -3.76 8.78
C TYR A 83 -8.73 -4.05 7.77
N VAL A 84 -8.00 -3.00 7.39
CA VAL A 84 -6.78 -3.10 6.59
C VAL A 84 -5.58 -2.90 7.51
N LEU A 85 -4.62 -3.81 7.46
CA LEU A 85 -3.35 -3.72 8.20
C LEU A 85 -2.19 -4.05 7.25
N ILE A 86 -1.54 -3.02 6.71
CA ILE A 86 -0.38 -3.18 5.84
C ILE A 86 0.87 -3.12 6.70
N GLN A 87 1.67 -4.19 6.70
CA GLN A 87 3.00 -4.19 7.30
C GLN A 87 4.02 -3.53 6.37
N ALA A 88 4.93 -2.75 6.94
CA ALA A 88 6.11 -2.25 6.24
C ALA A 88 7.31 -2.14 7.18
N GLU A 89 8.52 -2.09 6.63
CA GLU A 89 9.71 -1.67 7.34
C GLU A 89 9.91 -0.15 7.22
N HIS A 90 10.12 0.51 8.35
CA HIS A 90 10.54 1.90 8.40
C HIS A 90 12.06 2.00 8.52
N TYR A 91 12.65 2.80 7.65
CA TYR A 91 14.09 3.12 7.65
C TYR A 91 14.27 4.57 8.12
N GLU A 92 15.18 4.78 9.07
CA GLU A 92 15.44 6.10 9.66
C GLU A 92 15.90 7.13 8.62
N ASN A 93 16.80 6.73 7.72
CA ASN A 93 17.20 7.57 6.59
C ASN A 93 16.52 7.08 5.29
N PRO A 94 15.52 7.80 4.78
CA PRO A 94 14.79 7.40 3.58
C PRO A 94 15.61 7.60 2.28
N ASP A 95 16.79 8.20 2.33
CA ASP A 95 17.73 8.33 1.20
C ASP A 95 18.83 7.26 1.19
N ASP A 96 19.03 6.53 2.30
CA ASP A 96 20.06 5.49 2.40
C ASP A 96 19.59 4.17 1.79
N LYS A 97 19.70 4.09 0.47
CA LYS A 97 19.45 2.84 -0.29
C LYS A 97 20.35 1.69 0.13
N THR A 98 21.54 1.94 0.66
CA THR A 98 22.45 0.87 1.07
C THR A 98 21.93 0.18 2.33
N ALA A 99 21.45 0.94 3.31
CA ALA A 99 20.80 0.42 4.50
C ALA A 99 19.55 -0.40 4.14
N MET A 100 18.74 0.09 3.20
CA MET A 100 17.59 -0.64 2.66
C MET A 100 17.99 -1.99 2.08
N MET A 101 18.98 -2.00 1.17
CA MET A 101 19.47 -3.24 0.53
C MET A 101 20.13 -4.21 1.51
N LYS A 102 20.62 -3.73 2.66
CA LYS A 102 21.20 -4.54 3.74
C LYS A 102 20.18 -4.94 4.81
N ASN A 103 18.90 -4.63 4.62
CA ASN A 103 17.81 -4.93 5.56
C ASN A 103 18.03 -4.29 6.95
N GLN A 104 18.58 -3.08 7.00
CA GLN A 104 18.87 -2.33 8.22
C GLN A 104 17.75 -1.35 8.56
N TRP A 105 16.54 -1.86 8.76
CA TRP A 105 15.38 -1.07 9.18
C TRP A 105 15.43 -0.76 10.68
N THR A 106 14.74 0.29 11.09
CA THR A 106 14.65 0.70 12.50
C THR A 106 13.38 0.21 13.17
N ASN A 107 12.26 0.14 12.42
CA ASN A 107 11.00 -0.36 12.96
C ASN A 107 10.27 -1.23 11.93
N ALA A 108 9.53 -2.22 12.41
CA ALA A 108 8.45 -2.85 11.67
C ALA A 108 7.13 -2.21 12.13
N ILE A 109 6.28 -1.82 11.19
CA ILE A 109 5.13 -0.94 11.44
C ILE A 109 3.86 -1.45 10.76
N PHE A 110 2.69 -1.05 11.27
CA PHE A 110 1.40 -1.22 10.60
C PHE A 110 0.84 0.13 10.15
N ASN A 111 0.36 0.20 8.91
CA ASN A 111 -0.24 1.40 8.30
C ASN A 111 0.57 2.69 8.56
N GLY A 112 1.89 2.61 8.38
CA GLY A 112 2.76 3.79 8.46
C GLY A 112 3.25 4.18 9.86
N GLY A 113 2.84 3.53 10.94
CA GLY A 113 3.17 3.98 12.30
C GLY A 113 3.71 2.90 13.24
N VAL A 114 4.73 3.27 14.01
CA VAL A 114 5.22 2.51 15.16
C VAL A 114 4.13 2.51 16.23
N PHE A 115 3.77 1.32 16.73
CA PHE A 115 2.73 1.13 17.76
C PHE A 115 1.40 1.88 17.52
N LYS A 116 1.09 2.20 16.24
CA LYS A 116 -0.03 3.07 15.85
C LYS A 116 -1.38 2.67 16.46
N TYR A 117 -1.57 1.37 16.66
CA TYR A 117 -2.82 0.76 17.13
C TYR A 117 -2.68 0.09 18.50
N ASP A 118 -1.63 0.44 19.26
CA ASP A 118 -1.24 -0.26 20.48
C ASP A 118 -1.18 0.67 21.71
N PRO A 119 -2.35 1.09 22.23
CA PRO A 119 -2.43 1.93 23.42
C PRO A 119 -1.99 1.22 24.71
N VAL A 120 -1.68 -0.09 24.66
CA VAL A 120 -1.22 -0.86 25.82
C VAL A 120 0.28 -0.64 26.03
N HIS A 121 1.05 -0.58 24.95
CA HIS A 121 2.50 -0.39 25.02
C HIS A 121 2.94 1.06 24.75
N ASP A 122 2.12 1.84 24.05
CA ASP A 122 2.38 3.26 23.80
C ASP A 122 1.20 4.14 24.31
N PRO A 123 1.38 4.91 25.39
CA PRO A 123 0.32 5.78 25.91
C PRO A 123 -0.02 6.96 24.98
N GLU A 124 0.82 7.27 23.98
CA GLU A 124 0.53 8.28 22.96
C GLU A 124 -0.28 7.71 21.78
N ALA A 125 -0.41 6.38 21.68
CA ALA A 125 -1.25 5.76 20.66
C ALA A 125 -2.73 6.02 20.95
N THR A 126 -3.40 6.69 20.01
CA THR A 126 -4.81 7.13 20.14
C THR A 126 -5.79 6.31 19.33
N LEU A 127 -5.32 5.30 18.59
CA LEU A 127 -6.12 4.46 17.72
C LEU A 127 -6.01 2.99 18.14
N TRP A 128 -7.06 2.22 17.87
CA TRP A 128 -7.10 0.76 18.04
C TRP A 128 -8.26 0.18 17.22
N LEU A 129 -8.20 -1.12 16.95
CA LEU A 129 -9.28 -1.84 16.27
C LEU A 129 -10.30 -2.32 17.30
N GLN A 130 -11.58 -2.45 16.93
CA GLN A 130 -12.67 -2.77 17.86
C GLN A 130 -13.65 -3.79 17.27
N ALA A 131 -14.18 -4.67 18.11
CA ALA A 131 -15.27 -5.56 17.75
C ALA A 131 -16.10 -5.92 18.99
N LYS A 132 -17.34 -6.33 18.79
CA LYS A 132 -18.14 -6.95 19.85
C LYS A 132 -17.83 -8.45 19.97
N PRO A 133 -17.97 -9.05 21.16
CA PRO A 133 -17.93 -10.51 21.28
C PRO A 133 -18.90 -11.18 20.31
N GLY A 134 -18.41 -12.16 19.56
CA GLY A 134 -19.20 -12.90 18.56
C GLY A 134 -19.23 -12.31 17.15
N GLU A 135 -18.74 -11.08 16.94
CA GLU A 135 -18.61 -10.50 15.59
C GLU A 135 -17.48 -11.21 14.80
N ARG A 136 -17.72 -11.50 13.52
CA ARG A 136 -16.69 -11.92 12.58
C ARG A 136 -15.92 -10.70 12.10
N VAL A 137 -14.66 -10.60 12.53
CA VAL A 137 -13.72 -9.59 12.04
C VAL A 137 -12.91 -10.17 10.88
N ARG A 138 -12.92 -9.49 9.74
CA ARG A 138 -12.05 -9.82 8.60
C ARG A 138 -10.91 -8.81 8.54
N ILE A 139 -9.69 -9.32 8.45
CA ILE A 139 -8.47 -8.51 8.30
C ILE A 139 -7.95 -8.72 6.87
N TYR A 140 -7.75 -7.63 6.16
CA TYR A 140 -7.00 -7.58 4.91
C TYR A 140 -5.58 -7.14 5.25
N PHE A 141 -4.61 -8.04 5.08
CA PHE A 141 -3.22 -7.85 5.47
C PHE A 141 -2.30 -7.84 4.25
#